data_AF-A0A8S3K0V4-F1
#
_entry.id   AF-A0A8S3K0V4-F1
#
_cell.length_a   1.000
_cell.length_b   1.000
_cell.length_c   1.000
_cell.angle_alpha   90.00
_cell.angle_beta   90.00
_cell.angle_gamma   90.00
#
_symmetry.space_group_name_H-M   'P 1'
#
loop_
_entity.id
_entity.type
_entity.pdbx_description
1 polymer ?
#
loop_
_entity_poly.entity_id
_entity_poly.type
_entity_poly.pdbx_seq_one_letter_code
_entity_poly.pdbx_strand_id
1 'polypeptide(L)' 'MLPHDNVTYQASSPDEIALVEWTEQVGLTLVHRDLQSMTLQLNATQQLFHYQILQMFPFT' A
#
# COMPACT_ATOMS: atom_id res chain seq x y z
N MET A 1 -4.05 -16.98 16.09
CA MET A 1 -3.68 -16.60 14.72
C MET A 1 -4.76 -15.64 14.26
N LEU A 2 -4.46 -14.34 14.17
CA LEU A 2 -5.42 -13.38 13.61
C LEU A 2 -5.61 -13.72 12.13
N PRO A 3 -6.84 -13.64 11.60
CA PRO A 3 -7.07 -13.91 10.19
C PRO A 3 -6.23 -12.92 9.37
N HIS A 4 -5.39 -13.44 8.48
CA HIS A 4 -4.87 -12.65 7.38
C HIS A 4 -6.07 -12.36 6.48
N ASP A 5 -6.71 -11.21 6.68
CA ASP A 5 -7.53 -10.62 5.64
C ASP A 5 -6.59 -10.49 4.43
N ASN A 6 -6.82 -11.30 3.41
CA ASN A 6 -5.88 -11.49 2.30
C ASN A 6 -5.91 -10.22 1.43
N VAL A 7 -5.15 -9.20 1.83
CA VAL A 7 -5.00 -7.96 1.06
C VAL A 7 -4.43 -8.34 -0.30
N THR A 8 -5.27 -8.24 -1.33
CA THR A 8 -4.89 -8.63 -2.68
C THR A 8 -4.47 -7.37 -3.42
N TYR A 9 -3.16 -7.22 -3.66
CA TYR A 9 -2.64 -6.09 -4.42
C TYR A 9 -2.86 -6.30 -5.92
N GLN A 10 -3.31 -5.25 -6.61
CA GLN A 10 -3.44 -5.23 -8.07
C GLN A 10 -2.60 -4.08 -8.64
N ALA A 11 -1.78 -4.40 -9.63
CA ALA A 11 -0.97 -3.43 -10.35
C ALA A 11 -0.82 -3.85 -11.81
N SER A 12 -0.29 -2.95 -12.64
CA SER A 12 -0.10 -3.23 -14.07
C SER A 12 1.16 -4.04 -14.34
N SER A 13 2.11 -4.03 -13.40
CA SER A 13 3.34 -4.83 -13.44
C SER A 13 3.52 -5.67 -12.17
N PRO A 14 4.10 -6.89 -12.27
CA PRO A 14 4.48 -7.70 -11.11
C PRO A 14 5.51 -7.00 -10.21
N ASP A 15 6.38 -6.14 -10.75
CA ASP A 15 7.38 -5.42 -9.96
C ASP A 15 6.73 -4.43 -8.98
N GLU A 16 5.64 -3.77 -9.42
CA GLU A 16 4.87 -2.86 -8.58
C GLU A 16 4.22 -3.59 -7.39
N ILE A 17 3.71 -4.80 -7.63
CA ILE A 17 3.14 -5.65 -6.58
C ILE A 17 4.24 -6.05 -5.58
N ALA A 18 5.38 -6.55 -6.06
CA ALA A 18 6.48 -6.99 -5.21
C ALA A 18 7.00 -5.86 -4.30
N LEU A 19 7.06 -4.62 -4.80
CA LEU A 19 7.45 -3.47 -3.99
C LEU A 19 6.45 -3.19 -2.86
N VAL A 20 5.15 -3.23 -3.15
CA VAL A 20 4.11 -3.01 -2.13
C VAL A 20 4.07 -4.14 -1.10
N GLU A 21 4.17 -5.39 -1.54
CA GLU A 21 4.26 -6.55 -0.63
C GLU A 21 5.50 -6.47 0.27
N TRP A 22 6.63 -6.01 -0.26
CA TRP A 22 7.83 -5.81 0.55
C TRP A 22 7.62 -4.73 1.61
N THR A 23 6.92 -3.63 1.29
CA THR A 23 6.62 -2.57 2.28
C THR A 23 5.80 -3.10 3.46
N GLU A 24 4.86 -4.01 3.20
CA GLU A 24 4.08 -4.68 4.24
C GLU A 24 4.98 -5.53 5.16
N GLN A 25 5.93 -6.29 4.59
CA GLN A 25 6.86 -7.13 5.34
C GLN A 25 7.79 -6.33 6.25
N VAL A 26 8.15 -5.10 5.87
CA VAL A 26 8.94 -4.19 6.73
C VAL A 26 8.09 -3.38 7.71
N GLY A 27 6.78 -3.62 7.75
CA GLY A 27 5.86 -3.08 8.76
C GLY A 27 5.03 -1.89 8.32
N LEU A 28 4.98 -1.57 7.03
CA LEU A 28 4.17 -0.48 6.47
C LEU A 28 3.22 -1.01 5.40
N THR A 29 1.94 -1.15 5.75
CA THR A 29 0.94 -1.75 4.86
C THR A 29 0.18 -0.68 4.10
N LEU A 30 0.04 -0.83 2.78
CA LEU A 30 -0.86 0.00 1.97
C LEU A 30 -2.29 -0.56 2.08
N VAL A 31 -3.14 0.09 2.87
CA VAL A 31 -4.51 -0.41 3.14
C VAL A 31 -5.54 0.13 2.16
N HIS A 32 -5.30 1.30 1.58
CA HIS A 32 -6.18 1.91 0.58
C HIS A 32 -5.39 2.80 -0.36
N ARG A 33 -5.76 2.78 -1.64
CA ARG A 33 -5.28 3.72 -2.65
C ARG A 33 -6.36 3.94 -3.69
N ASP A 34 -6.58 5.20 -4.02
CA ASP A 34 -7.33 5.62 -5.21
C ASP A 34 -6.50 6.63 -6.02
N LEU A 35 -7.13 7.33 -6.97
CA LEU A 35 -6.43 8.29 -7.84
C LEU A 35 -5.97 9.57 -7.11
N GLN A 36 -6.58 9.91 -5.98
CA GLN A 36 -6.39 11.17 -5.26
C GLN A 36 -5.85 10.98 -3.85
N SER A 37 -5.93 9.76 -3.29
CA SER A 37 -5.55 9.50 -1.92
C SER A 37 -4.90 8.13 -1.73
N MET A 38 -4.12 8.02 -0.66
CA MET A 38 -3.61 6.74 -0.17
C MET A 38 -3.60 6.72 1.35
N THR A 39 -3.82 5.54 1.93
CA THR A 39 -3.71 5.29 3.36
C THR A 39 -2.66 4.22 3.62
N LEU A 40 -1.68 4.56 4.45
CA LEU A 40 -0.66 3.64 4.94
C LEU A 40 -0.91 3.31 6.41
N GLN A 41 -0.65 2.08 6.82
CA GLN A 41 -0.74 1.63 8.21
C GLN A 41 0.64 1.19 8.70
N LEU A 42 1.09 1.76 9.81
CA LEU A 42 2.26 1.26 10.52
C LEU A 42 1.85 0.08 11.40
N ASN A 43 2.28 -1.13 11.05
CA ASN A 43 1.85 -2.37 11.69
C ASN A 43 2.22 -2.43 13.18
N ALA A 44 3.35 -1.81 13.56
CA ALA A 44 3.85 -1.79 14.93
C ALA A 44 2.92 -1.03 15.91
N THR A 45 2.27 0.03 15.46
CA THR A 45 1.43 0.91 16.30
C THR A 45 -0.04 0.93 15.87
N GLN A 46 -0.37 0.29 14.75
CA GLN A 46 -1.64 0.40 14.03
C GLN A 46 -1.99 1.84 13.61
N GLN A 47 -1.03 2.76 13.63
CA GLN A 47 -1.26 4.14 13.23
C GLN A 47 -1.51 4.23 11.72
N LEU A 48 -2.56 4.99 11.36
CA LEU A 48 -2.89 5.28 9.97
C LEU A 48 -2.33 6.64 9.54
N PHE A 49 -1.78 6.68 8.34
CA PHE A 49 -1.30 7.88 7.68
C PHE A 49 -2.11 8.09 6.41
N HIS A 50 -2.71 9.28 6.28
CA HIS A 50 -3.52 9.65 5.13
C HIS A 50 -2.76 10.67 4.29
N TYR A 51 -2.64 10.37 3.00
CA TYR A 51 -1.92 11.21 2.05
C TYR A 51 -2.83 11.55 0.87
N GLN A 52 -2.64 12.75 0.33
CA GLN A 52 -3.23 13.18 -0.92
C GLN A 52 -2.21 13.02 -2.05
N ILE A 53 -2.62 12.35 -3.12
CA ILE A 53 -1.85 12.23 -4.35
C ILE A 53 -2.09 13.50 -5.16
N LEU A 54 -1.10 14.39 -5.18
CA LEU A 54 -1.23 15.66 -5.89
C LEU A 54 -1.09 15.50 -7.41
N GLN A 55 -0.21 14.59 -7.83
CA GLN A 55 0.03 14.33 -9.24
C GLN A 55 0.64 12.94 -9.43
N MET A 56 0.21 12.23 -10.47
CA MET A 56 0.83 10.97 -10.92
C MET A 56 1.43 11.17 -12.29
N PHE A 57 2.66 10.70 -12.47
CA PHE A 57 3.34 10.68 -13.75
C PHE A 57 3.49 9.22 -14.20
N PRO A 58 3.02 8.85 -15.40
CA PRO A 58 3.19 7.49 -15.90
C PRO A 58 4.66 7.19 -16.19
N PHE A 59 5.07 5.93 -15.99
CA PHE A 59 6.37 5.46 -16.48
C PHE A 59 6.34 5.35 -18.02
N THR A 60 7.38 5.85 -18.68
CA THR A 60 7.62 5.72 -20.14
C THR A 60 8.97 5.07 -20.38
#